data_AF-A0AAU3AGW9-F1
#
_entry.id   AF-A0AAU3AGW9-F1
#
_cell.length_a   1.000
_cell.length_b   1.000
_cell.length_c   1.000
_cell.angle_alpha   90.00
_cell.angle_beta   90.00
_cell.angle_gamma   90.00
#
_symmetry.space_group_name_H-M   'P 1'
#
loop_
_entity.id
_entity.type
_entity.pdbx_description
1 polymer ?
#
loop_
_entity_poly.entity_id
_entity_poly.type
_entity_poly.pdbx_seq_one_letter_code
_entity_poly.pdbx_strand_id
1 'polypeptide(L)'
;MNVTTDGTPLRSVELADAVEDFERLASLVEETGERVRVTAGGELVGVVLPAAELAELEHWAQRGYGAPLPVPDASLEGIPGPEQQGPYTRYVHADGLRMTLTRDQVIVAEMRSARDLAWLEERARHGRQGYMDPKQSAAFAEFLASQPPSALPKDQPPAPEPHPEEIAVRQVTDAWQRIETWLRAHAPASYASLKPGASQEEIAALEETLGVPVPAPLKALWSLHAGVRHVYGAGFLLDDRALMDLDRVVYLYRMKMDIQERSEALSAIRRAAGRDEEKTTAWKTTWIPVCSFGADDTFSGLYLETDTGYMYPWSREDHYRDDEKRETLVTYLEEIADSLEAPSLSTHGKPGIAGGALVWGPPNVPDPDRPWMEYTG
;
A
#
# COMPACT_ATOMS: atom_id res chain seq x y z
N MET A 1 -26.00 32.29 -2.35
CA MET A 1 -26.59 33.55 -1.83
C MET A 1 -26.03 33.77 -0.44
N ASN A 2 -25.07 34.68 -0.34
CA ASN A 2 -24.85 35.52 0.84
C ASN A 2 -26.20 36.15 1.25
N VAL A 3 -26.48 36.40 2.54
CA VAL A 3 -26.37 37.71 3.22
C VAL A 3 -27.28 37.59 4.48
N THR A 4 -26.96 38.10 5.69
CA THR A 4 -27.24 39.48 6.16
C THR A 4 -26.53 39.83 7.47
N THR A 5 -26.47 41.15 7.69
CA THR A 5 -26.27 41.95 8.91
C THR A 5 -27.16 41.56 10.12
N ASP A 6 -27.65 40.33 10.23
CA ASP A 6 -28.71 39.92 11.19
C ASP A 6 -28.47 38.55 11.89
N GLY A 7 -27.20 38.14 12.04
CA GLY A 7 -26.80 37.22 13.12
C GLY A 7 -27.25 35.75 13.07
N THR A 8 -27.42 35.12 11.90
CA THR A 8 -27.66 33.66 11.80
C THR A 8 -26.63 32.98 10.87
N PRO A 9 -26.01 31.86 11.25
CA PRO A 9 -24.76 31.39 10.62
C PRO A 9 -24.96 30.70 9.26
N LEU A 10 -24.05 30.99 8.33
CA LEU A 10 -23.97 30.39 7.00
C LEU A 10 -23.46 28.94 7.13
N ARG A 11 -24.36 27.96 6.95
CA ARG A 11 -24.00 26.52 6.90
C ARG A 11 -23.25 26.13 5.62
N SER A 12 -23.20 27.02 4.64
CA SER A 12 -22.54 26.82 3.35
C SER A 12 -22.14 28.17 2.75
N VAL A 13 -20.99 28.23 2.09
CA VAL A 13 -20.44 29.42 1.41
C VAL A 13 -19.85 28.99 0.06
N GLU A 14 -19.85 29.87 -0.95
CA GLU A 14 -19.17 29.58 -2.23
C GLU A 14 -17.65 29.71 -2.07
N LEU A 15 -16.86 28.95 -2.84
CA LEU A 15 -15.41 28.92 -2.76
C LEU A 15 -14.80 30.29 -3.02
N ALA A 16 -15.34 31.05 -3.98
CA ALA A 16 -14.92 32.42 -4.25
C ALA A 16 -15.10 33.32 -3.01
N ASP A 17 -16.26 33.24 -2.35
CA ASP A 17 -16.55 34.01 -1.14
C ASP A 17 -15.65 33.56 0.04
N ALA A 18 -15.39 32.26 0.18
CA ALA A 18 -14.50 31.72 1.21
C ALA A 18 -13.03 32.15 1.00
N VAL A 19 -12.64 32.40 -0.25
CA VAL A 19 -11.31 32.91 -0.61
C VAL A 19 -11.22 34.43 -0.42
N GLU A 20 -12.30 35.17 -0.70
CA GLU A 20 -12.34 36.63 -0.60
C GLU A 20 -12.52 37.14 0.84
N ASP A 21 -13.34 36.48 1.67
CA ASP A 21 -13.66 36.87 3.06
C ASP A 21 -13.39 35.72 4.05
N PHE A 22 -12.11 35.35 4.16
CA PHE A 22 -11.70 34.29 5.07
C PHE A 22 -11.65 34.73 6.54
N GLU A 23 -11.58 36.03 6.83
CA GLU A 23 -11.66 36.57 8.20
C GLU A 23 -13.01 36.22 8.86
N ARG A 24 -14.11 36.43 8.13
CA ARG A 24 -15.45 36.12 8.63
C ARG A 24 -15.65 34.61 8.81
N LEU A 25 -15.12 33.81 7.90
CA LEU A 25 -15.16 32.35 7.96
C LEU A 25 -14.35 31.81 9.14
N ALA A 26 -13.12 32.29 9.33
CA ALA A 26 -12.26 31.90 10.45
C ALA A 26 -12.89 32.26 11.80
N SER A 27 -13.44 33.48 11.92
CA SER A 27 -14.12 33.92 13.14
C SER A 27 -15.34 33.07 13.47
N LEU A 28 -16.14 32.70 12.46
CA LEU A 28 -17.31 31.86 12.67
C LEU A 28 -16.93 30.46 13.20
N VAL A 29 -15.93 29.82 12.59
CA VAL A 29 -15.46 28.49 13.02
C VAL A 29 -14.82 28.56 14.41
N GLU A 30 -14.06 29.62 14.71
CA GLU A 30 -13.44 29.83 16.02
C GLU A 30 -14.51 30.07 17.12
N GLU A 31 -15.54 30.88 16.86
CA GLU A 31 -16.58 31.22 17.84
C GLU A 31 -17.59 30.09 18.08
N THR A 32 -17.94 29.35 17.03
CA THR A 32 -19.01 28.33 17.10
C THR A 32 -18.49 26.91 17.28
N GLY A 33 -17.26 26.63 16.83
CA GLY A 33 -16.75 25.27 16.70
C GLY A 33 -17.47 24.43 15.64
N GLU A 34 -18.35 25.03 14.82
CA GLU A 34 -19.09 24.32 13.78
C GLU A 34 -18.35 24.32 12.44
N ARG A 35 -18.62 23.29 11.63
CA ARG A 35 -18.07 23.17 10.29
C ARG A 35 -18.83 24.04 9.29
N VAL A 36 -18.11 24.61 8.33
CA VAL A 36 -18.69 25.37 7.22
C VAL A 36 -18.44 24.64 5.91
N ARG A 37 -19.51 24.39 5.15
CA ARG A 37 -19.40 23.76 3.81
C ARG A 37 -18.95 24.80 2.78
N VAL A 38 -18.04 24.41 1.90
CA VAL A 38 -17.56 25.24 0.80
C VAL A 38 -18.02 24.63 -0.52
N THR A 39 -18.77 25.39 -1.32
CA THR A 39 -19.34 24.96 -2.59
C THR A 39 -18.70 25.68 -3.78
N ALA A 40 -18.62 25.06 -4.96
CA ALA A 40 -18.29 25.75 -6.20
C ALA A 40 -19.36 25.46 -7.23
N GLY A 41 -20.11 26.49 -7.65
CA GLY A 41 -21.24 26.29 -8.55
C GLY A 41 -22.36 25.43 -7.93
N GLY A 42 -22.48 25.46 -6.60
CA GLY A 42 -23.43 24.65 -5.84
C GLY A 42 -22.99 23.21 -5.51
N GLU A 43 -21.85 22.74 -6.04
CA GLU A 43 -21.29 21.42 -5.67
C GLU A 43 -20.37 21.53 -4.45
N LEU A 44 -20.43 20.57 -3.53
CA LEU A 44 -19.56 20.57 -2.35
C LEU A 44 -18.12 20.23 -2.75
N VAL A 45 -17.21 21.20 -2.58
CA VAL A 45 -15.79 21.04 -2.94
C VAL A 45 -14.90 20.93 -1.71
N GLY A 46 -15.28 21.53 -0.59
CA GLY A 46 -14.47 21.52 0.63
C GLY A 46 -15.29 21.79 1.88
N VAL A 47 -14.63 21.63 3.01
CA VAL A 47 -15.19 21.91 4.33
C VAL A 47 -14.12 22.58 5.18
N VAL A 48 -14.50 23.65 5.86
CA VAL A 48 -13.69 24.31 6.87
C VAL A 48 -14.13 23.78 8.22
N LEU A 49 -13.18 23.28 9.01
CA LEU A 49 -13.43 22.70 10.32
C LEU A 49 -12.43 23.22 11.37
N PRO A 50 -12.78 23.20 12.66
CA PRO A 50 -11.87 23.56 13.74
C PRO A 50 -10.61 22.68 13.73
N ALA A 51 -9.45 23.28 14.01
CA ALA A 51 -8.18 22.55 14.03
C ALA A 51 -8.18 21.38 15.02
N ALA A 52 -8.83 21.55 16.18
CA ALA A 52 -8.96 20.49 17.18
C ALA A 52 -9.79 19.31 16.69
N GLU A 53 -10.86 19.56 15.94
CA GLU A 53 -11.69 18.50 15.36
C GLU A 53 -10.92 17.74 14.27
N LEU A 54 -10.19 18.45 13.40
CA LEU A 54 -9.35 17.83 12.40
C LEU A 54 -8.26 16.96 13.04
N ALA A 55 -7.60 17.45 14.09
CA ALA A 55 -6.58 16.69 14.81
C ALA A 55 -7.16 15.41 15.44
N GLU A 56 -8.41 15.44 15.93
CA GLU A 56 -9.08 14.25 16.44
C GLU A 56 -9.41 13.25 15.31
N LEU A 57 -9.90 13.74 14.18
CA LEU A 57 -10.16 12.91 13.01
C LEU A 57 -8.88 12.26 12.49
N GLU A 58 -7.79 13.02 12.37
CA GLU A 58 -6.49 12.49 11.94
C GLU A 58 -5.92 11.49 12.95
N HIS A 59 -6.05 11.75 14.25
CA HIS A 59 -5.63 10.81 15.29
C HIS A 59 -6.31 9.44 15.14
N TRP A 60 -7.63 9.43 14.98
CA TRP A 60 -8.38 8.19 14.83
C TRP A 60 -8.25 7.57 13.45
N ALA A 61 -8.10 8.39 12.40
CA ALA A 61 -7.86 7.91 11.05
C ALA A 61 -6.50 7.19 10.93
N GLN A 62 -5.46 7.68 11.61
CA GLN A 62 -4.13 7.07 11.67
C GLN A 62 -4.08 5.77 12.49
N ARG A 63 -5.11 5.52 13.31
CA ARG A 63 -5.26 4.27 14.09
C ARG A 63 -6.02 3.19 13.32
N GLY A 64 -6.62 3.52 12.16
CA GLY A 64 -7.01 2.55 11.16
C GLY A 64 -5.77 2.17 10.33
N TYR A 65 -5.40 0.89 10.32
CA TYR A 65 -4.18 0.42 9.66
C TYR A 65 -4.17 0.71 8.14
N GLY A 66 -3.02 1.15 7.61
CA GLY A 66 -2.62 0.88 6.21
C GLY A 66 -2.67 2.01 5.18
N ALA A 67 -3.52 3.02 5.33
CA ALA A 67 -3.70 3.97 4.23
C ALA A 67 -2.79 5.22 4.37
N PRO A 68 -1.96 5.56 3.37
CA PRO A 68 -1.22 6.83 3.38
C PRO A 68 -2.22 7.99 3.41
N LEU A 69 -1.88 9.06 4.14
CA LEU A 69 -2.62 10.32 4.01
C LEU A 69 -2.73 10.64 2.52
N PRO A 70 -3.92 11.03 2.00
CA PRO A 70 -4.06 11.43 0.60
C PRO A 70 -2.98 12.46 0.29
N VAL A 71 -2.04 12.10 -0.59
CA VAL A 71 -1.06 13.06 -1.10
C VAL A 71 -1.84 13.87 -2.12
N PRO A 72 -2.09 15.15 -1.86
CA PRO A 72 -2.96 15.89 -2.75
C PRO A 72 -2.19 16.28 -4.00
N ASP A 73 -2.89 16.25 -5.14
CA ASP A 73 -2.32 16.61 -6.43
C ASP A 73 -1.75 18.01 -6.38
N ALA A 74 -0.44 18.14 -6.56
CA ALA A 74 0.21 19.43 -6.60
C ALA A 74 -0.29 20.22 -7.82
N SER A 75 -0.88 21.38 -7.59
CA SER A 75 -1.23 22.30 -8.68
C SER A 75 0.07 22.88 -9.25
N LEU A 76 0.22 22.83 -10.59
CA LEU A 76 1.39 23.36 -11.30
C LEU A 76 1.40 24.89 -11.40
N GLU A 77 0.42 25.57 -10.81
CA GLU A 77 0.29 27.03 -10.83
C GLU A 77 0.86 27.67 -9.56
N GLY A 78 1.28 28.93 -9.66
CA GLY A 78 1.95 29.65 -8.58
C GLY A 78 1.12 29.71 -7.30
N ILE A 79 1.53 28.95 -6.28
CA ILE A 79 0.87 28.90 -4.98
C ILE A 79 0.93 30.30 -4.35
N PRO A 80 -0.23 30.90 -3.98
CA PRO A 80 -0.25 32.20 -3.31
C PRO A 80 0.58 32.17 -2.03
N GLY A 81 1.36 33.23 -1.79
CA GLY A 81 2.00 33.43 -0.49
C GLY A 81 0.99 33.64 0.63
N PRO A 82 1.44 33.64 1.90
CA PRO A 82 0.54 33.88 3.02
C PRO A 82 -0.15 35.24 2.92
N GLU A 83 -1.45 35.26 3.18
CA GLU A 83 -2.30 36.45 3.09
C GLU A 83 -2.95 36.75 4.45
N GLN A 84 -3.00 38.02 4.84
CA GLN A 84 -3.56 38.45 6.12
C GLN A 84 -4.86 39.26 5.92
N GLN A 85 -5.91 38.89 6.63
CA GLN A 85 -7.16 39.65 6.76
C GLN A 85 -7.53 39.75 8.24
N GLY A 86 -7.65 40.97 8.73
CA GLY A 86 -7.87 41.24 10.15
C GLY A 86 -6.82 40.53 11.04
N PRO A 87 -7.25 39.79 12.09
CA PRO A 87 -6.34 39.05 12.96
C PRO A 87 -5.89 37.70 12.40
N TYR A 88 -6.40 37.27 11.24
CA TYR A 88 -6.11 35.95 10.68
C TYR A 88 -5.12 35.98 9.54
N THR A 89 -4.27 34.95 9.47
CA THR A 89 -3.40 34.67 8.34
C THR A 89 -3.79 33.36 7.68
N ARG A 90 -3.78 33.34 6.36
CA ARG A 90 -4.14 32.20 5.53
C ARG A 90 -2.94 31.68 4.77
N TYR A 91 -2.76 30.37 4.81
CA TYR A 91 -1.72 29.65 4.08
C TYR A 91 -2.39 28.67 3.12
N VAL A 92 -2.19 28.85 1.82
CA VAL A 92 -2.70 27.94 0.79
C VAL A 92 -1.64 26.87 0.52
N HIS A 93 -2.04 25.61 0.51
CA HIS A 93 -1.13 24.48 0.27
C HIS A 93 -0.92 24.25 -1.23
N ALA A 94 0.05 23.40 -1.57
CA ALA A 94 0.48 23.17 -2.95
C ALA A 94 -0.61 22.63 -3.89
N ASP A 95 -1.66 22.03 -3.32
CA ASP A 95 -2.82 21.52 -4.05
C ASP A 95 -3.87 22.59 -4.38
N GLY A 96 -3.72 23.82 -3.88
CA GLY A 96 -4.61 24.94 -4.16
C GLY A 96 -6.00 24.85 -3.50
N LEU A 97 -6.29 23.77 -2.76
CA LEU A 97 -7.61 23.53 -2.13
C LEU A 97 -7.53 23.46 -0.61
N ARG A 98 -6.42 22.97 -0.04
CA ARG A 98 -6.19 22.98 1.40
C ARG A 98 -5.69 24.35 1.84
N MET A 99 -6.24 24.81 2.95
CA MET A 99 -5.96 26.12 3.51
C MET A 99 -5.84 26.01 5.02
N THR A 100 -4.78 26.58 5.59
CA THR A 100 -4.59 26.67 7.03
C THR A 100 -4.84 28.11 7.47
N LEU A 101 -5.70 28.31 8.46
CA LEU A 101 -6.04 29.63 9.02
C LEU A 101 -5.45 29.74 10.41
N THR A 102 -4.67 30.79 10.65
CA THR A 102 -4.01 31.03 11.93
C THR A 102 -4.37 32.38 12.51
N ARG A 103 -4.36 32.48 13.84
CA ARG A 103 -4.47 33.72 14.62
C ARG A 103 -3.41 33.70 15.69
N ASP A 104 -2.58 34.74 15.79
CA ASP A 104 -1.52 34.86 16.81
C ASP A 104 -0.62 33.60 16.89
N GLN A 105 -0.28 33.00 15.74
CA GLN A 105 0.51 31.76 15.59
C GLN A 105 -0.21 30.45 16.01
N VAL A 106 -1.50 30.50 16.33
CA VAL A 106 -2.33 29.31 16.61
C VAL A 106 -3.13 28.95 15.37
N ILE A 107 -3.17 27.67 15.01
CA ILE A 107 -4.06 27.18 13.95
C ILE A 107 -5.48 27.11 14.53
N VAL A 108 -6.39 27.91 13.98
CA VAL A 108 -7.78 27.99 14.46
C VAL A 108 -8.72 27.11 13.65
N ALA A 109 -8.49 27.02 12.33
CA ALA A 109 -9.29 26.24 11.42
C ALA A 109 -8.48 25.81 10.21
N GLU A 110 -8.91 24.72 9.59
CA GLU A 110 -8.34 24.23 8.35
C GLU A 110 -9.44 23.96 7.33
N MET A 111 -9.12 24.11 6.05
CA MET A 111 -9.97 23.69 4.95
C MET A 111 -9.41 22.40 4.35
N ARG A 112 -10.28 21.40 4.21
CA ARG A 112 -9.99 20.14 3.50
C ARG A 112 -10.95 19.98 2.33
N SER A 113 -10.51 19.26 1.30
CA SER A 113 -11.43 18.88 0.23
C SER A 113 -12.54 17.99 0.80
N ALA A 114 -13.72 18.01 0.17
CA ALA A 114 -14.84 17.19 0.61
C ALA A 114 -14.51 15.69 0.57
N ARG A 115 -13.67 15.29 -0.39
CA ARG A 115 -13.18 13.91 -0.55
C ARG A 115 -12.22 13.52 0.58
N ASP A 116 -11.25 14.37 0.91
CA ASP A 116 -10.28 14.09 1.98
C ASP A 116 -10.96 14.03 3.34
N LEU A 117 -11.92 14.92 3.59
CA LEU A 117 -12.65 14.91 4.84
C LEU A 117 -13.54 13.67 4.96
N ALA A 118 -14.25 13.28 3.90
CA ALA A 118 -15.06 12.06 3.90
C ALA A 118 -14.20 10.81 4.18
N TRP A 119 -13.00 10.76 3.59
CA TRP A 119 -12.02 9.72 3.87
C TRP A 119 -11.57 9.72 5.33
N LEU A 120 -11.21 10.90 5.88
CA LEU A 120 -10.79 11.04 7.27
C LEU A 120 -11.89 10.60 8.24
N GLU A 121 -13.14 10.96 7.96
CA GLU A 121 -14.29 10.56 8.79
C GLU A 121 -14.58 9.07 8.74
N GLU A 122 -14.52 8.47 7.56
CA GLU A 122 -14.68 7.03 7.40
C GLU A 122 -13.59 6.28 8.17
N ARG A 123 -12.33 6.67 7.99
CA ARG A 123 -11.19 6.07 8.69
C ARG A 123 -11.25 6.29 10.19
N ALA A 124 -11.56 7.50 10.65
CA ALA A 124 -11.73 7.80 12.07
C ALA A 124 -12.86 6.99 12.71
N ARG A 125 -13.95 6.74 11.97
CA ARG A 125 -15.04 5.86 12.41
C ARG A 125 -14.56 4.43 12.60
N HIS A 126 -13.82 3.89 11.64
CA HIS A 126 -13.23 2.54 11.75
C HIS A 126 -12.21 2.45 12.89
N GLY A 127 -11.34 3.46 13.03
CA GLY A 127 -10.39 3.55 14.13
C GLY A 127 -11.09 3.56 15.50
N ARG A 128 -12.16 4.34 15.68
CA ARG A 128 -12.92 4.39 16.93
C ARG A 128 -13.63 3.07 17.27
N GLN A 129 -14.14 2.35 16.27
CA GLN A 129 -14.82 1.05 16.48
C GLN A 129 -13.90 -0.02 17.05
N GLY A 130 -12.60 0.00 16.70
CA GLY A 130 -11.61 -0.92 17.23
C GLY A 130 -11.37 -0.80 18.74
N TYR A 131 -11.80 0.31 19.36
CA TYR A 131 -11.63 0.59 20.78
C TYR A 131 -12.96 0.60 21.56
N MET A 132 -14.07 0.19 20.94
CA MET A 132 -15.38 0.07 21.61
C MET A 132 -15.56 -1.31 22.27
N ASP A 133 -16.33 -1.36 23.37
CA ASP A 133 -16.72 -2.62 24.01
C ASP A 133 -17.53 -3.50 23.03
N PRO A 134 -17.37 -4.84 23.03
CA PRO A 134 -18.00 -5.74 22.05
C PRO A 134 -19.51 -5.58 21.88
N LYS A 135 -20.23 -5.15 22.93
CA LYS A 135 -21.69 -4.87 22.81
C LYS A 135 -22.01 -3.66 21.96
N GLN A 136 -21.13 -2.65 21.93
CA GLN A 136 -21.34 -1.41 21.17
C GLN A 136 -21.04 -1.63 19.68
N SER A 137 -20.03 -2.43 19.36
CA SER A 137 -19.70 -2.81 17.98
C SER A 137 -20.84 -3.63 17.32
N ALA A 138 -21.44 -4.56 18.06
CA ALA A 138 -22.59 -5.35 17.58
C ALA A 138 -23.84 -4.50 17.29
N ALA A 139 -24.16 -3.55 18.18
CA ALA A 139 -25.29 -2.63 17.97
C ALA A 139 -25.11 -1.73 16.74
N PHE A 140 -23.87 -1.41 16.38
CA PHE A 140 -23.54 -0.61 15.20
C PHE A 140 -23.58 -1.41 13.90
N ALA A 141 -23.14 -2.67 13.92
CA ALA A 141 -23.25 -3.58 12.77
C ALA A 141 -24.72 -3.86 12.40
N GLU A 142 -25.59 -3.97 13.40
CA GLU A 142 -27.04 -4.17 13.21
C GLU A 142 -27.71 -2.94 12.55
N PHE A 143 -27.24 -1.74 12.87
CA PHE A 143 -27.69 -0.50 12.22
C PHE A 143 -27.31 -0.46 10.72
N LEU A 144 -26.11 -0.89 10.35
CA LEU A 144 -25.66 -0.91 8.96
C LEU A 144 -26.38 -1.96 8.11
N ALA A 145 -26.71 -3.12 8.69
CA ALA A 145 -27.46 -4.18 8.01
C ALA A 145 -28.92 -3.81 7.68
N SER A 146 -29.43 -2.69 8.20
CA SER A 146 -30.80 -2.21 7.95
C SER A 146 -30.96 -1.39 6.66
N GLN A 147 -29.89 -1.19 5.87
CA GLN A 147 -29.96 -0.49 4.59
C GLN A 147 -30.23 -1.45 3.41
N PRO A 148 -31.18 -1.14 2.49
CA PRO A 148 -31.59 -2.07 1.44
C PRO A 148 -30.59 -2.12 0.25
N PRO A 149 -30.37 -3.30 -0.37
CA PRO A 149 -29.45 -3.46 -1.49
C PRO A 149 -30.05 -2.97 -2.83
N SER A 150 -29.25 -2.24 -3.60
CA SER A 150 -29.58 -1.78 -4.96
C SER A 150 -29.43 -2.91 -5.98
N ALA A 151 -30.45 -3.09 -6.83
CA ALA A 151 -30.55 -4.16 -7.83
C ALA A 151 -30.11 -3.67 -9.22
N LEU A 152 -29.34 -4.48 -9.94
CA LEU A 152 -29.21 -4.41 -11.40
C LEU A 152 -29.34 -5.82 -12.03
N PRO A 153 -29.85 -5.91 -13.28
CA PRO A 153 -30.49 -7.11 -13.80
C PRO A 153 -29.53 -8.08 -14.50
N LYS A 154 -29.82 -9.39 -14.37
CA LYS A 154 -29.18 -10.48 -15.10
C LYS A 154 -30.00 -10.80 -16.35
N ASP A 155 -29.35 -10.85 -17.53
CA ASP A 155 -29.70 -11.79 -18.60
C ASP A 155 -28.72 -11.69 -19.79
N GLN A 156 -27.64 -12.49 -19.75
CA GLN A 156 -27.07 -13.23 -20.91
C GLN A 156 -25.95 -14.19 -20.44
N PRO A 157 -25.91 -15.48 -20.84
CA PRO A 157 -24.78 -16.35 -20.52
C PRO A 157 -23.62 -16.16 -21.53
N PRO A 158 -22.41 -15.75 -21.10
CA PRO A 158 -21.24 -15.66 -21.98
C PRO A 158 -20.62 -17.05 -22.25
N ALA A 159 -19.87 -17.13 -23.35
CA ALA A 159 -19.08 -18.30 -23.77
C ALA A 159 -18.10 -18.77 -22.66
N PRO A 160 -17.58 -20.02 -22.67
CA PRO A 160 -16.63 -20.46 -21.64
C PRO A 160 -15.35 -19.62 -21.73
N GLU A 161 -15.23 -18.66 -20.82
CA GLU A 161 -14.03 -17.85 -20.64
C GLU A 161 -12.87 -18.76 -20.14
N PRO A 162 -11.62 -18.51 -20.58
CA PRO A 162 -10.46 -19.25 -20.08
C PRO A 162 -10.39 -19.18 -18.55
N HIS A 163 -9.98 -20.28 -17.91
CA HIS A 163 -9.93 -20.34 -16.45
C HIS A 163 -8.95 -19.26 -15.94
N PRO A 164 -9.28 -18.47 -14.90
CA PRO A 164 -8.43 -17.38 -14.41
C PRO A 164 -6.97 -17.78 -14.13
N GLU A 165 -6.75 -19.02 -13.72
CA GLU A 165 -5.41 -19.58 -13.49
C GLU A 165 -4.59 -19.76 -14.78
N GLU A 166 -5.21 -20.16 -15.89
CA GLU A 166 -4.52 -20.29 -17.20
C GLU A 166 -4.08 -18.92 -17.72
N ILE A 167 -4.91 -17.90 -17.49
CA ILE A 167 -4.58 -16.50 -17.83
C ILE A 167 -3.37 -16.06 -17.01
N ALA A 168 -3.38 -16.28 -15.69
CA ALA A 168 -2.29 -15.91 -14.80
C ALA A 168 -0.96 -16.62 -15.16
N VAL A 169 -1.01 -17.90 -15.54
CA VAL A 169 0.18 -18.65 -16.01
C VAL A 169 0.79 -18.00 -17.27
N ARG A 170 -0.06 -17.61 -18.23
CA ARG A 170 0.40 -16.93 -19.44
C ARG A 170 1.01 -15.57 -19.12
N GLN A 171 0.35 -14.75 -18.30
CA GLN A 171 0.86 -13.43 -17.91
C GLN A 171 2.20 -13.51 -17.18
N VAL A 172 2.36 -14.43 -16.23
CA VAL A 172 3.65 -14.66 -15.55
C VAL A 172 4.74 -15.04 -16.55
N THR A 173 4.42 -15.93 -17.49
CA THR A 173 5.37 -16.38 -18.52
C THR A 173 5.79 -15.23 -19.43
N ASP A 174 4.83 -14.45 -19.91
CA ASP A 174 5.07 -13.32 -20.82
C ASP A 174 5.86 -12.19 -20.12
N ALA A 175 5.47 -11.81 -18.90
CA ALA A 175 6.19 -10.82 -18.10
C ALA A 175 7.64 -11.26 -17.80
N TRP A 176 7.84 -12.53 -17.43
CA TRP A 176 9.18 -13.04 -17.16
C TRP A 176 10.07 -13.06 -18.41
N GLN A 177 9.54 -13.41 -19.58
CA GLN A 177 10.30 -13.38 -20.83
C GLN A 177 10.74 -11.96 -21.21
N ARG A 178 9.91 -10.94 -20.96
CA ARG A 178 10.27 -9.52 -21.14
C ARG A 178 11.44 -9.15 -20.22
N ILE A 179 11.35 -9.51 -18.94
CA ILE A 179 12.42 -9.29 -17.95
C ILE A 179 13.71 -10.00 -18.38
N GLU A 180 13.65 -11.29 -18.70
CA GLU A 180 14.82 -12.08 -19.10
C GLU A 180 15.50 -11.51 -20.35
N THR A 181 14.71 -11.11 -21.35
CA THR A 181 15.21 -10.49 -22.58
C THR A 181 15.94 -9.20 -22.28
N TRP A 182 15.36 -8.35 -21.43
CA TRP A 182 15.98 -7.10 -21.00
C TRP A 182 17.28 -7.35 -20.21
N LEU A 183 17.27 -8.28 -19.26
CA LEU A 183 18.45 -8.63 -18.46
C LEU A 183 19.59 -9.14 -19.35
N ARG A 184 19.30 -9.98 -20.35
CA ARG A 184 20.30 -10.49 -21.28
C ARG A 184 20.97 -9.36 -22.07
N ALA A 185 20.23 -8.32 -22.43
CA ALA A 185 20.72 -7.20 -23.22
C ALA A 185 21.45 -6.14 -22.38
N HIS A 186 20.95 -5.83 -21.18
CA HIS A 186 21.36 -4.65 -20.41
C HIS A 186 22.04 -4.99 -19.07
N ALA A 187 21.71 -6.13 -18.47
CA ALA A 187 22.20 -6.55 -17.15
C ALA A 187 22.77 -7.99 -17.16
N PRO A 188 23.87 -8.25 -17.91
CA PRO A 188 24.41 -9.60 -18.10
C PRO A 188 24.87 -10.30 -16.81
N ALA A 189 25.27 -9.56 -15.77
CA ALA A 189 25.61 -10.14 -14.48
C ALA A 189 24.36 -10.67 -13.76
N SER A 190 23.25 -9.93 -13.81
CA SER A 190 21.95 -10.38 -13.28
C SER A 190 21.41 -11.56 -14.07
N TYR A 191 21.48 -11.52 -15.40
CA TYR A 191 21.10 -12.64 -16.25
C TYR A 191 21.92 -13.91 -15.94
N ALA A 192 23.24 -13.78 -15.72
CA ALA A 192 24.11 -14.91 -15.39
C ALA A 192 23.80 -15.54 -14.01
N SER A 193 23.09 -14.84 -13.14
CA SER A 193 22.67 -15.37 -11.83
C SER A 193 21.53 -16.39 -11.94
N LEU A 194 20.73 -16.36 -13.02
CA LEU A 194 19.54 -17.20 -13.20
C LEU A 194 19.90 -18.70 -13.19
N LYS A 195 19.16 -19.48 -12.41
CA LYS A 195 19.25 -20.95 -12.43
C LYS A 195 18.37 -21.51 -13.56
N PRO A 196 18.72 -22.66 -14.15
CA PRO A 196 17.80 -23.36 -15.05
C PRO A 196 16.42 -23.57 -14.40
N GLY A 197 15.40 -23.73 -15.24
CA GLY A 197 14.06 -24.07 -14.79
C GLY A 197 13.99 -25.41 -14.07
N ALA A 198 13.07 -25.51 -13.11
CA ALA A 198 12.80 -26.71 -12.36
C ALA A 198 12.05 -27.74 -13.21
N SER A 199 12.40 -29.00 -13.05
CA SER A 199 11.64 -30.14 -13.56
C SER A 199 10.32 -30.32 -12.81
N GLN A 200 9.39 -31.07 -13.41
CA GLN A 200 8.12 -31.38 -12.74
C GLN A 200 8.36 -32.23 -11.49
N GLU A 201 9.37 -33.09 -11.49
CA GLU A 201 9.77 -33.91 -10.35
C GLU A 201 10.30 -33.07 -9.19
N GLU A 202 11.10 -32.04 -9.46
CA GLU A 202 11.58 -31.10 -8.43
C GLU A 202 10.44 -30.30 -7.81
N ILE A 203 9.49 -29.83 -8.63
CA ILE A 203 8.31 -29.12 -8.15
C ILE A 203 7.40 -30.05 -7.34
N ALA A 204 7.20 -31.29 -7.77
CA ALA A 204 6.40 -32.27 -7.03
C ALA A 204 7.04 -32.62 -5.67
N ALA A 205 8.37 -32.78 -5.63
CA ALA A 205 9.11 -33.01 -4.37
C ALA A 205 9.03 -31.80 -3.43
N LEU A 206 9.00 -30.58 -3.98
CA LEU A 206 8.75 -29.37 -3.21
C LEU A 206 7.33 -29.38 -2.61
N GLU A 207 6.30 -29.64 -3.42
CA GLU A 207 4.91 -29.73 -2.95
C GLU A 207 4.75 -30.78 -1.84
N GLU A 208 5.37 -31.95 -1.98
CA GLU A 208 5.40 -32.99 -0.94
C GLU A 208 6.06 -32.49 0.36
N THR A 209 7.15 -31.73 0.23
CA THR A 209 7.88 -31.17 1.39
C THR A 209 7.11 -30.05 2.09
N LEU A 210 6.41 -29.20 1.33
CA LEU A 210 5.61 -28.10 1.87
C LEU A 210 4.29 -28.61 2.48
N GLY A 211 3.76 -29.72 1.96
CA GLY A 211 2.47 -30.29 2.37
C GLY A 211 1.26 -29.54 1.83
N VAL A 212 1.47 -28.62 0.87
CA VAL A 212 0.44 -27.83 0.19
C VAL A 212 0.73 -27.77 -1.31
N PRO A 213 -0.30 -27.70 -2.18
CA PRO A 213 -0.08 -27.50 -3.60
C PRO A 213 0.50 -26.10 -3.87
N VAL A 214 1.48 -26.02 -4.78
CA VAL A 214 2.03 -24.75 -5.25
C VAL A 214 1.10 -24.21 -6.34
N PRO A 215 0.68 -22.93 -6.28
CA PRO A 215 -0.17 -22.32 -7.31
C PRO A 215 0.47 -22.37 -8.70
N ALA A 216 -0.34 -22.60 -9.75
CA ALA A 216 0.19 -22.80 -11.10
C ALA A 216 1.05 -21.63 -11.64
N PRO A 217 0.73 -20.34 -11.37
CA PRO A 217 1.59 -19.24 -11.81
C PRO A 217 3.00 -19.29 -11.21
N LEU A 218 3.14 -19.70 -9.95
CA LEU A 218 4.44 -19.84 -9.29
C LEU A 218 5.22 -21.05 -9.83
N LYS A 219 4.53 -22.16 -10.14
CA LYS A 219 5.14 -23.30 -10.84
C LYS A 219 5.64 -22.91 -12.22
N ALA A 220 4.88 -22.10 -12.97
CA ALA A 220 5.30 -21.60 -14.27
C ALA A 220 6.58 -20.77 -14.19
N LEU A 221 6.67 -19.86 -13.21
CA LEU A 221 7.89 -19.09 -12.95
C LEU A 221 9.09 -19.99 -12.63
N TRP A 222 8.95 -20.94 -11.71
CA TRP A 222 10.05 -21.86 -11.37
C TRP A 222 10.41 -22.83 -12.49
N SER A 223 9.47 -23.17 -13.37
CA SER A 223 9.75 -23.96 -14.58
C SER A 223 10.57 -23.18 -15.61
N LEU A 224 10.55 -21.84 -15.56
CA LEU A 224 11.44 -20.98 -16.36
C LEU A 224 12.80 -20.84 -15.68
N HIS A 225 12.81 -20.39 -14.41
CA HIS A 225 14.02 -20.26 -13.60
C HIS A 225 13.77 -20.65 -12.15
N ALA A 226 14.46 -21.69 -11.67
CA ALA A 226 14.36 -22.20 -10.30
C ALA A 226 15.18 -21.37 -9.29
N GLY A 227 14.95 -20.06 -9.29
CA GLY A 227 15.66 -19.09 -8.46
C GLY A 227 16.95 -18.54 -9.09
N VAL A 228 17.72 -17.82 -8.27
CA VAL A 228 19.01 -17.24 -8.64
C VAL A 228 20.14 -17.84 -7.79
N ARG A 229 21.36 -17.82 -8.33
CA ARG A 229 22.57 -18.16 -7.60
C ARG A 229 22.97 -17.00 -6.68
N HIS A 230 23.60 -17.30 -5.55
CA HIS A 230 24.18 -16.29 -4.67
C HIS A 230 25.47 -15.69 -5.26
N VAL A 231 25.29 -14.79 -6.23
CA VAL A 231 26.34 -14.05 -6.93
C VAL A 231 25.95 -12.59 -7.06
N TYR A 232 26.92 -11.74 -7.44
CA TYR A 232 26.63 -10.35 -7.75
C TYR A 232 25.57 -10.23 -8.86
N GLY A 233 24.60 -9.34 -8.65
CA GLY A 233 23.48 -9.12 -9.57
C GLY A 233 22.27 -10.03 -9.36
N ALA A 234 22.28 -10.90 -8.34
CA ALA A 234 21.15 -11.78 -8.03
C ALA A 234 19.90 -11.06 -7.48
N GLY A 235 20.07 -9.89 -6.87
CA GLY A 235 18.98 -9.05 -6.34
C GLY A 235 18.50 -8.05 -7.40
N PHE A 236 17.72 -8.52 -8.37
CA PHE A 236 17.26 -7.69 -9.49
C PHE A 236 15.73 -7.53 -9.55
N LEU A 237 14.98 -8.19 -8.68
CA LEU A 237 13.54 -7.94 -8.54
C LEU A 237 13.32 -6.62 -7.77
N LEU A 238 12.08 -6.13 -7.71
CA LEU A 238 11.76 -4.88 -7.00
C LEU A 238 12.30 -4.90 -5.57
N ASP A 239 12.77 -3.74 -5.12
CA ASP A 239 13.47 -3.52 -3.84
C ASP A 239 14.74 -4.38 -3.69
N ASP A 240 15.44 -4.61 -4.80
CA ASP A 240 16.68 -5.40 -4.89
C ASP A 240 16.54 -6.84 -4.37
N ARG A 241 15.33 -7.41 -4.46
CA ARG A 241 15.04 -8.78 -4.03
C ARG A 241 15.56 -9.81 -5.02
N ALA A 242 15.80 -11.01 -4.50
CA ALA A 242 16.25 -12.17 -5.26
C ALA A 242 15.17 -13.26 -5.27
N LEU A 243 14.92 -13.87 -6.44
CA LEU A 243 14.05 -15.04 -6.54
C LEU A 243 14.67 -16.22 -5.79
N MET A 244 13.98 -16.73 -4.77
CA MET A 244 14.49 -17.84 -3.99
C MET A 244 14.56 -19.11 -4.83
N ASP A 245 15.60 -19.91 -4.62
CA ASP A 245 15.64 -21.26 -5.15
C ASP A 245 14.87 -22.25 -4.27
N LEU A 246 14.57 -23.43 -4.81
CA LEU A 246 13.69 -24.39 -4.15
C LEU A 246 14.24 -24.89 -2.81
N ASP A 247 15.56 -25.09 -2.71
CA ASP A 247 16.21 -25.52 -1.47
C ASP A 247 16.09 -24.44 -0.37
N ARG A 248 16.23 -23.16 -0.76
CA ARG A 248 16.02 -22.03 0.14
C ARG A 248 14.58 -21.86 0.56
N VAL A 249 13.62 -22.08 -0.34
CA VAL A 249 12.18 -22.10 -0.02
C VAL A 249 11.91 -23.17 1.04
N VAL A 250 12.40 -24.40 0.85
CA VAL A 250 12.25 -25.49 1.83
C VAL A 250 12.89 -25.14 3.16
N TYR A 251 14.12 -24.61 3.15
CA TYR A 251 14.84 -24.24 4.36
C TYR A 251 14.08 -23.18 5.17
N LEU A 252 13.68 -22.08 4.52
CA LEU A 252 12.97 -20.98 5.16
C LEU A 252 11.60 -21.42 5.68
N TYR A 253 10.85 -22.19 4.88
CA TYR A 253 9.55 -22.72 5.28
C TYR A 253 9.66 -23.58 6.54
N ARG A 254 10.59 -24.55 6.57
CA ARG A 254 10.82 -25.39 7.76
C ARG A 254 11.23 -24.57 8.98
N MET A 255 12.13 -23.61 8.79
CA MET A 255 12.55 -22.71 9.88
C MET A 255 11.38 -21.90 10.44
N LYS A 256 10.53 -21.34 9.57
CA LYS A 256 9.35 -20.56 9.99
C LYS A 256 8.28 -21.42 10.65
N MET A 257 8.08 -22.65 10.19
CA MET A 257 7.18 -23.62 10.84
C MET A 257 7.68 -24.02 12.25
N ASP A 258 8.99 -24.27 12.44
CA ASP A 258 9.56 -24.52 13.78
C ASP A 258 9.41 -23.30 14.71
N ILE A 259 9.56 -22.07 14.18
CA ILE A 259 9.28 -20.84 14.94
C ILE A 259 7.80 -20.77 15.33
N GLN A 260 6.88 -21.10 14.42
CA GLN A 260 5.44 -21.13 14.69
C GLN A 260 5.10 -22.14 15.79
N GLU A 261 5.60 -23.37 15.70
CA GLU A 261 5.39 -24.42 16.70
C GLU A 261 5.90 -24.00 18.10
N ARG A 262 7.10 -23.41 18.16
CA ARG A 262 7.66 -22.89 19.42
C ARG A 262 6.85 -21.74 20.00
N SER A 263 6.37 -20.84 19.14
CA SER A 263 5.50 -19.72 19.53
C SER A 263 4.20 -20.23 20.14
N GLU A 264 3.57 -21.22 19.50
CA GLU A 264 2.34 -21.86 19.99
C GLU A 264 2.56 -22.59 21.31
N ALA A 265 3.64 -23.35 21.45
CA ALA A 265 3.99 -24.03 22.68
C ALA A 265 4.21 -23.03 23.84
N LEU A 266 4.91 -21.93 23.57
CA LEU A 266 5.15 -20.88 24.56
C LEU A 266 3.85 -20.15 24.94
N SER A 267 3.02 -19.81 23.95
CA SER A 267 1.69 -19.23 24.18
C SER A 267 0.80 -20.15 25.02
N ALA A 268 0.85 -21.46 24.79
CA ALA A 268 0.11 -22.44 25.58
C ALA A 268 0.57 -22.47 27.06
N ILE A 269 1.88 -22.43 27.32
CA ILE A 269 2.44 -22.37 28.68
C ILE A 269 1.99 -21.08 29.40
N ARG A 270 2.02 -19.94 28.70
CA ARG A 270 1.66 -18.64 29.28
C ARG A 270 0.17 -18.50 29.54
N ARG A 271 -0.67 -19.04 28.65
CA ARG A 271 -2.12 -19.17 28.85
C ARG A 271 -2.43 -20.01 30.08
N ALA A 272 -1.75 -21.15 30.26
CA ALA A 272 -1.90 -21.99 31.45
C ALA A 272 -1.46 -21.28 32.74
N ALA A 273 -0.54 -20.31 32.64
CA ALA A 273 -0.11 -19.45 33.74
C ALA A 273 -1.03 -18.23 33.98
N GLY A 274 -2.19 -18.15 33.32
CA GLY A 274 -3.17 -17.07 33.49
C GLY A 274 -2.74 -15.72 32.89
N ARG A 275 -1.79 -15.71 31.95
CA ARG A 275 -1.43 -14.50 31.20
C ARG A 275 -2.31 -14.41 29.96
N ASP A 276 -2.97 -13.27 29.79
CA ASP A 276 -3.68 -12.95 28.56
C ASP A 276 -2.64 -12.48 27.53
N GLU A 277 -2.61 -13.13 26.37
CA GLU A 277 -1.70 -12.78 25.27
C GLU A 277 -2.48 -12.80 23.97
N GLU A 278 -2.25 -11.76 23.16
CA GLU A 278 -2.75 -11.69 21.80
C GLU A 278 -2.18 -12.84 20.96
N LYS A 279 -3.05 -13.51 20.18
CA LYS A 279 -2.62 -14.67 19.38
C LYS A 279 -1.83 -14.19 18.17
N THR A 280 -0.52 -14.31 18.27
CA THR A 280 0.39 -13.97 17.20
C THR A 280 0.70 -15.19 16.31
N THR A 281 0.33 -15.13 15.02
CA THR A 281 0.72 -16.14 14.03
C THR A 281 2.00 -15.70 13.34
N ALA A 282 3.08 -16.46 13.52
CA ALA A 282 4.38 -16.23 12.88
C ALA A 282 4.45 -16.80 11.45
N TRP A 283 3.80 -17.95 11.18
CA TRP A 283 3.74 -18.54 9.84
C TRP A 283 2.52 -19.46 9.66
N LYS A 284 2.04 -19.64 8.43
CA LYS A 284 1.01 -20.62 8.06
C LYS A 284 1.53 -21.59 7.01
N THR A 285 0.96 -22.79 6.95
CA THR A 285 1.30 -23.80 5.93
C THR A 285 0.99 -23.33 4.50
N THR A 286 0.03 -22.43 4.33
CA THR A 286 -0.35 -21.85 3.04
C THR A 286 0.55 -20.69 2.60
N TRP A 287 1.60 -20.35 3.36
CA TRP A 287 2.53 -19.27 3.00
C TRP A 287 3.81 -19.85 2.41
N ILE A 288 3.97 -19.69 1.10
CA ILE A 288 5.11 -20.18 0.33
C ILE A 288 6.08 -19.02 0.10
N PRO A 289 7.31 -19.05 0.64
CA PRO A 289 8.31 -18.03 0.33
C PRO A 289 8.61 -17.94 -1.18
N VAL A 290 8.75 -16.73 -1.72
CA VAL A 290 9.01 -16.49 -3.16
C VAL A 290 10.33 -15.78 -3.38
N CYS A 291 10.57 -14.67 -2.67
CA CYS A 291 11.79 -13.87 -2.82
C CYS A 291 12.28 -13.34 -1.47
N SER A 292 13.56 -12.96 -1.40
CA SER A 292 14.23 -12.43 -0.21
C SER A 292 15.08 -11.21 -0.57
N PHE A 293 15.51 -10.38 0.39
CA PHE A 293 16.36 -9.18 0.15
C PHE A 293 17.79 -9.51 -0.34
N GLY A 294 18.04 -10.76 -0.70
CA GLY A 294 19.25 -11.30 -1.26
C GLY A 294 19.11 -12.82 -1.39
N ALA A 295 19.88 -13.45 -2.27
CA ALA A 295 19.67 -14.88 -2.60
C ALA A 295 19.78 -15.85 -1.40
N ASP A 296 20.46 -15.44 -0.33
CA ASP A 296 20.61 -16.21 0.91
C ASP A 296 19.96 -15.51 2.14
N ASP A 297 19.22 -14.42 1.94
CA ASP A 297 18.60 -13.70 3.06
C ASP A 297 17.42 -14.50 3.66
N THR A 298 17.41 -14.62 4.98
CA THR A 298 16.37 -15.26 5.78
C THR A 298 15.68 -14.29 6.74
N PHE A 299 16.01 -13.00 6.66
CA PHE A 299 15.47 -11.95 7.52
C PHE A 299 14.27 -11.27 6.90
N SER A 300 14.25 -11.03 5.58
CA SER A 300 13.11 -10.39 4.92
C SER A 300 12.88 -10.85 3.49
N GLY A 301 11.63 -10.75 3.04
CA GLY A 301 11.23 -11.18 1.70
C GLY A 301 9.74 -11.06 1.43
N LEU A 302 9.27 -11.74 0.38
CA LEU A 302 7.85 -11.92 0.08
C LEU A 302 7.49 -13.41 0.14
N TYR A 303 6.27 -13.71 0.61
CA TYR A 303 5.64 -15.02 0.51
C TYR A 303 4.34 -14.90 -0.28
N LEU A 304 3.93 -15.98 -0.92
CA LEU A 304 2.64 -16.10 -1.59
C LEU A 304 1.70 -16.93 -0.70
N GLU A 305 0.50 -16.42 -0.46
CA GLU A 305 -0.57 -17.14 0.23
C GLU A 305 -1.38 -17.95 -0.78
N THR A 306 -1.35 -19.28 -0.68
CA THR A 306 -1.92 -20.20 -1.69
C THR A 306 -3.43 -20.06 -1.87
N ASP A 307 -4.15 -19.69 -0.82
CA ASP A 307 -5.61 -19.61 -0.85
C ASP A 307 -6.13 -18.39 -1.62
N THR A 308 -5.35 -17.30 -1.60
CA THR A 308 -5.74 -16.02 -2.17
C THR A 308 -4.95 -15.65 -3.42
N GLY A 309 -3.76 -16.25 -3.60
CA GLY A 309 -2.82 -15.92 -4.68
C GLY A 309 -2.07 -14.61 -4.46
N TYR A 310 -2.25 -13.97 -3.30
CA TYR A 310 -1.60 -12.71 -2.98
C TYR A 310 -0.22 -12.91 -2.35
N MET A 311 0.64 -11.93 -2.59
CA MET A 311 1.98 -11.84 -2.04
C MET A 311 2.00 -10.86 -0.88
N TYR A 312 2.77 -11.19 0.14
CA TYR A 312 2.90 -10.42 1.37
C TYR A 312 4.34 -10.36 1.83
N PRO A 313 4.76 -9.27 2.47
CA PRO A 313 6.07 -9.19 3.07
C PRO A 313 6.18 -10.10 4.29
N TRP A 314 7.38 -10.61 4.52
CA TRP A 314 7.76 -11.21 5.79
C TRP A 314 9.06 -10.59 6.28
N SER A 315 9.18 -10.43 7.60
CA SER A 315 10.42 -10.04 8.26
C SER A 315 10.67 -10.90 9.51
N ARG A 316 11.81 -10.70 10.20
CA ARG A 316 12.10 -11.34 11.49
C ARG A 316 11.34 -10.68 12.66
N GLU A 317 11.04 -9.38 12.55
CA GLU A 317 10.48 -8.60 13.66
C GLU A 317 8.99 -8.31 13.54
N ASP A 318 8.32 -8.70 12.44
CA ASP A 318 6.92 -8.27 12.21
C ASP A 318 5.85 -9.32 11.96
N HIS A 319 4.67 -8.87 12.42
CA HIS A 319 3.32 -9.39 12.25
C HIS A 319 2.50 -8.59 11.22
N TYR A 320 3.16 -7.92 10.26
CA TYR A 320 2.47 -7.12 9.25
C TYR A 320 1.79 -8.00 8.21
N ARG A 321 0.48 -8.22 8.40
CA ARG A 321 -0.45 -8.44 7.30
C ARG A 321 -1.05 -7.10 6.94
N ASP A 322 -0.46 -6.43 5.97
CA ASP A 322 -1.07 -5.28 5.31
C ASP A 322 -2.09 -5.83 4.31
N ASP A 323 -3.38 -5.79 4.67
CA ASP A 323 -4.47 -6.36 3.87
C ASP A 323 -4.91 -5.45 2.69
N GLU A 324 -4.34 -4.23 2.57
CA GLU A 324 -4.79 -3.20 1.61
C GLU A 324 -3.98 -3.18 0.28
N LYS A 325 -2.77 -3.76 0.23
CA LYS A 325 -2.04 -4.01 -1.03
C LYS A 325 -1.88 -5.50 -1.31
N ARG A 326 -2.86 -6.03 -2.03
CA ARG A 326 -2.92 -7.42 -2.45
C ARG A 326 -2.28 -7.58 -3.83
N GLU A 327 -0.96 -7.56 -3.88
CA GLU A 327 -0.21 -7.83 -5.09
C GLU A 327 -0.27 -9.33 -5.41
N THR A 328 -0.46 -9.68 -6.68
CA THR A 328 -0.32 -11.07 -7.15
C THR A 328 1.05 -11.24 -7.80
N LEU A 329 1.47 -12.49 -8.02
CA LEU A 329 2.70 -12.75 -8.77
C LEU A 329 2.67 -12.13 -10.18
N VAL A 330 1.49 -12.08 -10.80
CA VAL A 330 1.29 -11.44 -12.12
C VAL A 330 1.61 -9.96 -12.04
N THR A 331 0.93 -9.22 -11.16
CA THR A 331 1.10 -7.76 -11.05
C THR A 331 2.52 -7.39 -10.63
N TYR A 332 3.14 -8.18 -9.76
CA TYR A 332 4.52 -7.97 -9.32
C TYR A 332 5.52 -8.08 -10.49
N LEU A 333 5.38 -9.10 -11.34
CA LEU A 333 6.27 -9.28 -12.49
C LEU A 333 5.96 -8.31 -13.64
N GLU A 334 4.69 -7.96 -13.87
CA GLU A 334 4.29 -6.94 -14.84
C GLU A 334 4.87 -5.57 -14.47
N GLU A 335 4.82 -5.17 -13.19
CA GLU A 335 5.41 -3.90 -12.72
C GLU A 335 6.93 -3.86 -12.97
N ILE A 336 7.64 -4.98 -12.78
CA ILE A 336 9.06 -5.08 -13.11
C ILE A 336 9.26 -4.89 -14.61
N ALA A 337 8.55 -5.65 -15.44
CA ALA A 337 8.71 -5.60 -16.89
C ALA A 337 8.41 -4.19 -17.43
N ASP A 338 7.32 -3.58 -16.97
CA ASP A 338 6.89 -2.25 -17.39
C ASP A 338 7.87 -1.18 -16.91
N SER A 339 8.41 -1.30 -15.69
CA SER A 339 9.46 -0.39 -15.21
C SER A 339 10.76 -0.49 -16.03
N LEU A 340 11.11 -1.67 -16.55
CA LEU A 340 12.30 -1.86 -17.39
C LEU A 340 12.11 -1.33 -18.81
N GLU A 341 10.90 -1.46 -19.36
CA GLU A 341 10.58 -1.01 -20.72
C GLU A 341 10.21 0.47 -20.81
N ALA A 342 9.62 1.01 -19.76
CA ALA A 342 9.28 2.43 -19.63
C ALA A 342 9.79 3.03 -18.30
N PRO A 343 11.12 3.19 -18.14
CA PRO A 343 11.73 3.66 -16.88
C PRO A 343 11.19 4.98 -16.34
N SER A 344 10.72 5.87 -17.22
CA SER A 344 10.13 7.16 -16.84
C SER A 344 8.79 7.06 -16.13
N LEU A 345 8.09 5.93 -16.25
CA LEU A 345 6.78 5.67 -15.64
C LEU A 345 6.89 4.81 -14.38
N SER A 346 8.08 4.35 -14.03
CA SER A 346 8.29 3.52 -12.84
C SER A 346 7.87 4.26 -11.58
N THR A 347 7.04 3.61 -10.78
CA THR A 347 6.60 4.12 -9.46
C THR A 347 7.56 3.73 -8.33
N HIS A 348 8.55 2.89 -8.65
CA HIS A 348 9.60 2.41 -7.77
C HIS A 348 10.92 3.17 -8.01
N GLY A 349 12.02 2.72 -7.37
CA GLY A 349 13.35 3.20 -7.72
C GLY A 349 13.59 2.98 -9.22
N LYS A 350 14.13 3.96 -9.93
CA LYS A 350 14.35 3.85 -11.38
C LYS A 350 15.34 2.73 -11.71
N PRO A 351 15.16 1.94 -12.78
CA PRO A 351 16.14 0.93 -13.14
C PRO A 351 17.48 1.59 -13.49
N GLY A 352 18.58 1.01 -13.04
CA GLY A 352 19.92 1.38 -13.44
C GLY A 352 20.87 0.19 -13.45
N ILE A 353 22.02 0.39 -14.08
CA ILE A 353 23.04 -0.64 -14.24
C ILE A 353 24.28 -0.28 -13.42
N ALA A 354 24.73 -1.22 -12.60
CA ALA A 354 26.00 -1.15 -11.90
C ALA A 354 26.77 -2.46 -12.13
N GLY A 355 28.00 -2.39 -12.64
CA GLY A 355 28.83 -3.59 -12.86
C GLY A 355 28.17 -4.69 -13.72
N GLY A 356 27.25 -4.33 -14.62
CA GLY A 356 26.47 -5.27 -15.43
C GLY A 356 25.28 -5.92 -14.70
N ALA A 357 24.95 -5.48 -13.49
CA ALA A 357 23.76 -5.90 -12.75
C ALA A 357 22.69 -4.81 -12.78
N LEU A 358 21.41 -5.23 -12.78
CA LEU A 358 20.27 -4.35 -12.55
C LEU A 358 20.23 -3.97 -11.06
N VAL A 359 20.06 -2.68 -10.78
CA VAL A 359 19.93 -2.10 -9.43
C VAL A 359 18.84 -1.03 -9.47
N TRP A 360 17.90 -1.08 -8.55
CA TRP A 360 16.75 -0.16 -8.51
C TRP A 360 17.05 1.11 -7.72
N GLY A 361 17.04 2.24 -8.40
CA GLY A 361 17.41 3.55 -7.87
C GLY A 361 18.92 3.70 -7.64
N PRO A 362 19.41 4.93 -7.41
CA PRO A 362 20.79 5.13 -7.02
C PRO A 362 21.06 4.44 -5.67
N PRO A 363 22.10 3.62 -5.55
CA PRO A 363 22.39 2.92 -4.31
C PRO A 363 22.76 3.92 -3.21
N ASN A 364 22.24 3.70 -2.01
CA ASN A 364 22.53 4.54 -0.83
C ASN A 364 24.04 4.63 -0.54
N VAL A 365 24.78 3.55 -0.85
CA VAL A 365 26.23 3.48 -0.74
C VAL A 365 26.81 3.24 -2.14
N PRO A 366 27.42 4.26 -2.76
CA PRO A 366 28.02 4.11 -4.08
C PRO A 366 29.22 3.17 -4.07
N ASP A 367 29.31 2.28 -5.06
CA ASP A 367 30.49 1.46 -5.32
C ASP A 367 31.36 2.15 -6.40
N PRO A 368 32.56 2.65 -6.06
CA PRO A 368 33.41 3.34 -7.04
C PRO A 368 33.91 2.42 -8.16
N ASP A 369 34.00 1.10 -7.92
CA ASP A 369 34.43 0.14 -8.93
C ASP A 369 33.26 -0.25 -9.87
N ARG A 370 32.03 0.07 -9.48
CA ARG A 370 30.79 -0.25 -10.20
C ARG A 370 29.81 0.92 -10.11
N PRO A 371 30.12 2.05 -10.77
CA PRO A 371 29.25 3.21 -10.71
C PRO A 371 27.86 2.86 -11.25
N TRP A 372 26.85 3.26 -10.49
CA TRP A 372 25.46 3.12 -10.91
C TRP A 372 25.13 4.15 -11.99
N MET A 373 24.53 3.69 -13.08
CA MET A 373 24.04 4.52 -14.17
C MET A 373 22.56 4.27 -14.38
N GLU A 374 21.74 5.32 -14.31
CA GLU A 374 20.31 5.24 -14.62
C GLU A 374 20.11 4.70 -16.05
N TYR A 375 19.18 3.76 -16.20
CA TYR A 375 18.73 3.30 -17.50
C TYR A 375 17.52 4.13 -17.93
N THR A 376 17.63 4.84 -19.04
CA THR A 376 16.61 5.79 -19.50
C THR A 376 15.80 5.31 -20.72
N GLY A 377 16.08 4.10 -21.22
CA GLY A 377 15.48 3.57 -22.46
C GLY A 377 16.47 3.46 -23.61
#